data_AF-A7MMR6-F1
#
_entry.id   AF-A7MMR6-F1
#
_cell.length_a   1.000
_cell.length_b   1.000
_cell.length_c   1.000
_cell.angle_alpha   90.00
_cell.angle_beta   90.00
_cell.angle_gamma   90.00
#
_symmetry.space_group_name_H-M   'P 1'
#
loop_
_entity.id
_entity.type
_entity.pdbx_description
1 polymer ?
#
loop_
_entity_poly.entity_id
_entity_poly.type
_entity_poly.pdbx_seq_one_letter_code
_entity_poly.pdbx_strand_id
1 'polypeptide(L)'
;MRLFNTIAPAQPCVGARCARKRLAKSRCDACVKRCPTGALSIHHHEVILAPEHCTGCGICLFICPADALENLVPLARIHREGVLLGPFTQPVAAEELMLWHTQYRIRAVAVDLTRDTLWLRPLAELNLWLKKRGEPGWQCVAVSPAAGESKRRLLRPDGERARVAHDVATRRAAGAFLSAYAVMLDTTRCLLCGACGRACASGAIRFGEQAVAIDTKCCNGCGDCAAVCPVNAVNIAKGEASSVRITLYHARCERCGEPWRTWHPGEKVCPVCQRHGFSMRGG
;
A
#
# COMPACT_ATOMS: atom_id res chain seq x y z
N MET A 1 -42.24 -23.87 -6.45
CA MET A 1 -41.24 -23.54 -5.40
C MET A 1 -39.95 -23.09 -6.08
N ARG A 2 -39.66 -21.78 -6.11
CA ARG A 2 -38.36 -21.28 -6.59
C ARG A 2 -37.35 -21.51 -5.48
N LEU A 3 -36.47 -22.48 -5.67
CA LEU A 3 -35.28 -22.69 -4.85
C LEU A 3 -34.41 -21.44 -5.02
N PHE A 4 -34.54 -20.49 -4.10
CA PHE A 4 -33.56 -19.42 -3.95
C PHE A 4 -32.26 -20.09 -3.55
N ASN A 5 -31.34 -20.17 -4.51
CA ASN A 5 -29.97 -20.55 -4.25
C ASN A 5 -29.34 -19.39 -3.46
N THR A 6 -29.56 -19.36 -2.14
CA THR A 6 -28.89 -18.45 -1.22
C THR A 6 -27.44 -18.90 -1.12
N ILE A 7 -26.63 -18.51 -2.11
CA ILE A 7 -25.18 -18.59 -2.03
C ILE A 7 -24.81 -17.75 -0.80
N ALA A 8 -24.35 -18.42 0.26
CA ALA A 8 -23.84 -17.73 1.44
C ALA A 8 -22.76 -16.73 0.99
N PRO A 9 -22.71 -15.52 1.60
CA PRO A 9 -21.70 -14.54 1.23
C PRO A 9 -20.32 -15.18 1.38
N ALA A 10 -19.47 -14.98 0.36
CA ALA A 10 -18.13 -15.53 0.35
C ALA A 10 -17.39 -15.11 1.62
N GLN A 11 -16.67 -16.05 2.24
CA GLN A 11 -15.99 -15.78 3.50
C GLN A 11 -14.82 -14.79 3.31
N PRO A 12 -14.53 -13.94 4.31
CA PRO A 12 -13.32 -13.13 4.36
C PRO A 12 -12.07 -13.95 4.05
N CYS A 13 -11.24 -13.49 3.11
CA CYS A 13 -10.05 -14.25 2.73
C CYS A 13 -8.91 -13.37 2.21
N VAL A 14 -7.74 -14.00 2.07
CA VAL A 14 -6.59 -13.43 1.38
C VAL A 14 -6.58 -13.92 -0.07
N GLY A 15 -6.88 -13.02 -0.99
CA GLY A 15 -7.02 -13.28 -2.41
C GLY A 15 -5.71 -13.44 -3.19
N ALA A 16 -5.86 -13.75 -4.48
CA ALA A 16 -4.75 -14.02 -5.39
C ALA A 16 -3.83 -12.81 -5.64
N ARG A 17 -4.31 -11.59 -5.36
CA ARG A 17 -3.50 -10.37 -5.48
C ARG A 17 -2.42 -10.25 -4.40
N CYS A 18 -2.42 -11.12 -3.38
CA CYS A 18 -1.43 -11.08 -2.32
C CYS A 18 -0.01 -11.25 -2.87
N ALA A 19 0.89 -10.35 -2.48
CA ALA A 19 2.28 -10.37 -2.94
C ALA A 19 2.97 -11.71 -2.70
N ARG A 20 2.67 -12.39 -1.59
CA ARG A 20 3.22 -13.70 -1.27
C ARG A 20 2.71 -14.83 -2.17
N LYS A 21 1.45 -14.77 -2.60
CA LYS A 21 0.88 -15.71 -3.57
C LYS A 21 1.41 -15.46 -4.99
N ARG A 22 1.63 -14.20 -5.34
CA ARG A 22 2.14 -13.80 -6.66
C ARG A 22 3.64 -13.99 -6.83
N LEU A 23 4.42 -13.82 -5.76
CA LEU A 23 5.88 -13.75 -5.80
C LEU A 23 6.48 -14.69 -4.75
N ALA A 24 7.15 -15.74 -5.23
CA ALA A 24 7.79 -16.76 -4.41
C ALA A 24 8.79 -16.20 -3.38
N LYS A 25 9.42 -15.05 -3.66
CA LYS A 25 10.40 -14.40 -2.78
C LYS A 25 9.83 -13.23 -1.97
N SER A 26 8.52 -12.98 -2.00
CA SER A 26 7.92 -11.85 -1.27
C SER A 26 8.11 -11.98 0.24
N ARG A 27 8.42 -10.87 0.90
CA ARG A 27 8.49 -10.80 2.36
C ARG A 27 7.41 -9.89 2.97
N CYS A 28 6.40 -9.52 2.19
CA CYS A 28 5.37 -8.58 2.64
C CYS A 28 4.61 -9.12 3.86
N ASP A 29 4.59 -8.38 4.96
CA ASP A 29 3.90 -8.73 6.20
C ASP A 29 3.05 -7.57 6.75
N ALA A 30 2.74 -6.59 5.90
CA ALA A 30 2.07 -5.35 6.30
C ALA A 30 0.80 -5.60 7.11
N CYS A 31 -0.12 -6.45 6.59
CA CYS A 31 -1.42 -6.69 7.22
C CYS A 31 -1.32 -7.48 8.53
N VAL A 32 -0.34 -8.38 8.62
CA VAL A 32 -0.04 -9.17 9.81
C VAL A 32 0.52 -8.26 10.91
N LYS A 33 1.51 -7.42 10.57
CA LYS A 33 2.14 -6.47 11.51
C LYS A 33 1.19 -5.43 12.10
N ARG A 34 0.11 -5.07 11.39
CA ARG A 34 -0.85 -4.05 11.81
C ARG A 34 -2.18 -4.65 12.27
N CYS A 35 -2.32 -5.98 12.33
CA CYS A 35 -3.52 -6.62 12.84
C CYS A 35 -3.55 -6.53 14.38
N PRO A 36 -4.52 -5.82 14.99
CA PRO A 36 -4.53 -5.62 16.44
C PRO A 36 -4.89 -6.89 17.22
N THR A 37 -5.58 -7.84 16.58
CA THR A 37 -6.05 -9.08 17.23
C THR A 37 -5.24 -10.32 16.85
N GLY A 38 -4.28 -10.19 15.94
CA GLY A 38 -3.56 -11.35 15.42
C GLY A 38 -4.39 -12.26 14.50
N ALA A 39 -5.56 -11.83 14.05
CA ALA A 39 -6.40 -12.58 13.10
C ALA A 39 -5.71 -12.89 11.75
N LEU A 40 -4.66 -12.14 11.41
CA LEU A 40 -3.84 -12.38 10.23
C LEU A 40 -2.47 -12.90 10.65
N SER A 41 -2.07 -14.05 10.12
CA SER A 41 -0.79 -14.71 10.40
C SER A 41 -0.12 -15.17 9.11
N ILE A 42 1.16 -15.57 9.18
CA ILE A 42 1.89 -16.16 8.05
C ILE A 42 2.19 -17.62 8.36
N HIS A 43 1.74 -18.52 7.50
CA HIS A 43 2.05 -19.94 7.55
C HIS A 43 2.52 -20.40 6.17
N HIS A 44 3.67 -21.09 6.11
CA HIS A 44 4.26 -21.60 4.85
C HIS A 44 4.26 -20.57 3.70
N HIS A 45 4.68 -19.34 4.00
CA HIS A 45 4.71 -18.21 3.05
C HIS A 45 3.34 -17.68 2.61
N GLU A 46 2.21 -18.22 3.08
CA GLU A 46 0.89 -17.64 2.83
C GLU A 46 0.41 -16.81 4.01
N VAL A 47 -0.34 -15.74 3.71
CA VAL A 47 -1.08 -15.02 4.76
C VAL A 47 -2.41 -15.74 4.96
N ILE A 48 -2.69 -16.14 6.20
CA ILE A 48 -3.94 -16.78 6.61
C ILE A 48 -4.75 -15.77 7.43
N LEU A 49 -6.05 -15.71 7.17
CA LEU A 49 -7.02 -14.96 7.95
C LEU A 49 -7.85 -15.96 8.77
N ALA A 50 -7.85 -15.82 10.09
CA ALA A 50 -8.69 -16.52 11.04
C ALA A 50 -9.93 -15.65 11.35
N PRO A 51 -11.09 -15.88 10.70
CA PRO A 51 -12.25 -14.99 10.79
C PRO A 51 -12.81 -14.85 12.21
N GLU A 52 -12.70 -15.89 13.02
CA GLU A 52 -13.13 -15.94 14.42
C GLU A 52 -12.39 -14.96 15.33
N HIS A 53 -11.19 -14.53 14.95
CA HIS A 53 -10.39 -13.54 15.67
C HIS A 53 -10.50 -12.13 15.07
N CYS A 54 -11.22 -11.97 13.95
CA CYS A 54 -11.33 -10.71 13.23
C CYS A 54 -12.42 -9.81 13.82
N THR A 55 -12.05 -8.59 14.23
CA THR A 55 -13.02 -7.63 14.78
C THR A 55 -13.72 -6.77 13.72
N GLY A 56 -13.34 -6.91 12.44
CA GLY A 56 -13.84 -6.07 11.36
C GLY A 56 -13.33 -4.62 11.39
N CYS A 57 -12.22 -4.32 12.10
CA CYS A 57 -11.66 -2.96 12.16
C CYS A 57 -11.23 -2.39 10.80
N GLY A 58 -10.96 -3.24 9.80
CA GLY A 58 -10.63 -2.83 8.43
C GLY A 58 -9.20 -2.32 8.21
N ILE A 59 -8.35 -2.26 9.23
CA ILE A 59 -6.96 -1.77 9.12
C ILE A 59 -6.20 -2.45 7.98
N CYS A 60 -6.35 -3.77 7.82
CA CYS A 60 -5.68 -4.54 6.77
C CYS A 60 -6.04 -4.06 5.35
N LEU A 61 -7.25 -3.52 5.14
CA LEU A 61 -7.71 -3.02 3.85
C LEU A 61 -6.99 -1.71 3.48
N PHE A 62 -6.78 -0.82 4.46
CA PHE A 62 -6.14 0.47 4.24
C PHE A 62 -4.62 0.36 4.07
N ILE A 63 -3.99 -0.62 4.71
CA ILE A 63 -2.53 -0.80 4.66
C ILE A 63 -2.09 -1.77 3.55
N CYS A 64 -2.94 -2.68 3.05
CA CYS A 64 -2.51 -3.73 2.11
C CYS A 64 -2.14 -3.14 0.74
N PRO A 65 -0.87 -3.09 0.33
CA PRO A 65 -0.43 -2.35 -0.86
C PRO A 65 -0.97 -2.94 -2.17
N ALA A 66 -1.37 -4.22 -2.14
CA ALA A 66 -1.86 -4.96 -3.28
C ALA A 66 -3.39 -5.08 -3.32
N ASP A 67 -4.10 -4.63 -2.27
CA ASP A 67 -5.56 -4.75 -2.15
C ASP A 67 -5.99 -6.22 -2.33
N ALA A 68 -5.40 -7.07 -1.49
CA ALA A 68 -5.48 -8.52 -1.59
C ALA A 68 -6.43 -9.15 -0.56
N LEU A 69 -7.10 -8.35 0.27
CA LEU A 69 -8.04 -8.82 1.27
C LEU A 69 -9.43 -8.71 0.65
N GLU A 70 -10.12 -9.85 0.56
CA GLU A 70 -11.39 -9.99 -0.15
C GLU A 70 -12.51 -10.32 0.85
N ASN A 71 -13.74 -9.98 0.48
CA ASN A 71 -14.96 -10.20 1.29
C ASN A 71 -14.90 -9.60 2.71
N LEU A 72 -14.09 -8.56 2.88
CA LEU A 72 -14.01 -7.73 4.08
C LEU A 72 -14.58 -6.35 3.76
N VAL A 73 -15.28 -5.78 4.73
CA VAL A 73 -15.93 -4.49 4.56
C VAL A 73 -15.43 -3.57 5.68
N PRO A 74 -14.89 -2.38 5.35
CA PRO A 74 -14.38 -1.48 6.37
C PRO A 74 -15.51 -0.96 7.27
N LEU A 75 -15.14 -0.60 8.50
CA LEU A 75 -16.08 -0.01 9.46
C LEU A 75 -16.64 1.31 8.89
N ALA A 76 -17.96 1.47 8.96
CA ALA A 76 -18.58 2.75 8.63
C ALA A 76 -18.39 3.71 9.83
N ARG A 77 -17.95 4.94 9.56
CA ARG A 77 -17.77 5.98 10.57
C ARG A 77 -18.84 7.05 10.44
N ILE A 78 -19.05 7.78 11.52
CA ILE A 78 -20.01 8.88 11.56
C ILE A 78 -19.22 10.19 11.45
N HIS A 79 -19.69 11.13 10.63
CA HIS A 79 -19.10 12.45 10.51
C HIS A 79 -20.15 13.54 10.43
N ARG A 80 -19.77 14.76 10.82
CA ARG A 80 -20.57 15.97 10.67
C ARG A 80 -19.65 17.16 10.49
N GLU A 81 -19.90 17.99 9.48
CA GLU A 81 -19.22 19.28 9.29
C GLU A 81 -17.68 19.22 9.40
N GLY A 82 -17.05 18.21 8.78
CA GLY A 82 -15.60 18.07 8.81
C GLY A 82 -15.02 17.42 10.08
N VAL A 83 -15.87 16.90 10.97
CA VAL A 83 -15.49 16.23 12.22
C VAL A 83 -15.89 14.75 12.19
N LEU A 84 -14.96 13.83 12.48
CA LEU A 84 -15.30 12.43 12.79
C LEU A 84 -15.86 12.32 14.21
N LEU A 85 -16.96 11.59 14.33
CA LEU A 85 -17.69 11.37 15.57
C LEU A 85 -17.59 9.91 16.02
N GLY A 86 -17.72 9.70 17.33
CA GLY A 86 -17.78 8.37 17.93
C GLY A 86 -19.06 7.61 17.57
N PRO A 87 -19.18 6.35 18.04
CA PRO A 87 -18.28 5.70 19.00
C PRO A 87 -16.96 5.19 18.37
N PHE A 88 -15.87 5.24 19.13
CA PHE A 88 -14.52 4.86 18.69
C PHE A 88 -14.09 3.46 19.16
N THR A 89 -15.03 2.51 19.16
CA THR A 89 -14.86 1.16 19.73
C THR A 89 -13.84 0.27 19.00
N GLN A 90 -13.36 0.69 17.84
CA GLN A 90 -12.36 -0.03 17.06
C GLN A 90 -11.17 0.89 16.73
N PRO A 91 -9.95 0.32 16.62
CA PRO A 91 -8.79 1.09 16.19
C PRO A 91 -8.95 1.54 14.73
N VAL A 92 -8.15 2.54 14.37
CA VAL A 92 -8.15 3.16 13.04
C VAL A 92 -6.72 3.13 12.48
N ALA A 93 -6.59 2.99 11.16
CA ALA A 93 -5.30 3.18 10.49
C ALA A 93 -5.08 4.66 10.20
N ALA A 94 -3.85 5.16 10.31
CA ALA A 94 -3.53 6.52 9.85
C ALA A 94 -3.85 6.67 8.36
N GLU A 95 -3.68 5.58 7.60
CA GLU A 95 -4.03 5.49 6.19
C GLU A 95 -5.51 5.76 5.95
N GLU A 96 -6.38 5.23 6.80
CA GLU A 96 -7.81 5.49 6.73
C GLU A 96 -8.13 6.97 7.00
N LEU A 97 -7.50 7.56 8.02
CA LEU A 97 -7.73 8.97 8.37
C LEU A 97 -7.31 9.92 7.24
N MET A 98 -6.22 9.60 6.52
CA MET A 98 -5.82 10.36 5.34
C MET A 98 -6.89 10.28 4.25
N LEU A 99 -7.54 9.13 4.05
CA LEU A 99 -8.62 9.00 3.05
C LEU A 99 -9.84 9.84 3.46
N TRP A 100 -10.20 9.85 4.75
CA TRP A 100 -11.22 10.77 5.28
C TRP A 100 -10.84 12.24 5.05
N HIS A 101 -9.57 12.59 5.27
CA HIS A 101 -9.05 13.93 5.05
C HIS A 101 -9.17 14.36 3.58
N THR A 102 -8.89 13.46 2.63
CA THR A 102 -8.88 13.78 1.20
C THR A 102 -10.26 13.67 0.54
N GLN A 103 -11.08 12.69 0.91
CA GLN A 103 -12.38 12.43 0.27
C GLN A 103 -13.51 13.27 0.87
N TYR A 104 -13.53 13.39 2.20
CA TYR A 104 -14.63 14.03 2.94
C TYR A 104 -14.22 15.38 3.54
N ARG A 105 -13.00 15.85 3.26
CA ARG A 105 -12.40 17.06 3.84
C ARG A 105 -12.47 17.11 5.37
N ILE A 106 -12.40 15.95 6.03
CA ILE A 106 -12.34 15.91 7.50
C ILE A 106 -11.05 16.59 7.99
N ARG A 107 -11.17 17.39 9.05
CA ARG A 107 -10.07 18.14 9.68
C ARG A 107 -10.06 18.02 11.20
N ALA A 108 -10.99 17.27 11.79
CA ALA A 108 -11.05 17.08 13.23
C ALA A 108 -11.69 15.74 13.60
N VAL A 109 -11.45 15.33 14.84
CA VAL A 109 -12.10 14.18 15.46
C VAL A 109 -12.56 14.56 16.86
N ALA A 110 -13.81 14.26 17.18
CA ALA A 110 -14.39 14.53 18.48
C ALA A 110 -14.12 13.35 19.43
N VAL A 111 -12.89 13.23 19.95
CA VAL A 111 -12.39 12.08 20.73
C VAL A 111 -11.75 12.50 22.04
N ASP A 112 -11.95 11.71 23.08
CA ASP A 112 -11.21 11.81 24.34
C ASP A 112 -10.05 10.81 24.34
N LEU A 113 -8.85 11.29 24.03
CA LEU A 113 -7.65 10.43 23.94
C LEU A 113 -7.20 9.83 25.28
N THR A 114 -7.73 10.30 26.41
CA THR A 114 -7.48 9.68 27.72
C THR A 114 -8.24 8.36 27.88
N ARG A 115 -9.37 8.22 27.18
CA ARG A 115 -10.22 7.02 27.16
C ARG A 115 -9.97 6.18 25.92
N ASP A 116 -9.91 6.81 24.75
CA ASP A 116 -9.78 6.17 23.44
C ASP A 116 -8.31 6.16 22.96
N THR A 117 -7.44 5.56 23.77
CA THR A 117 -5.97 5.58 23.55
C THR A 117 -5.54 4.93 22.23
N LEU A 118 -6.35 4.03 21.66
CA LEU A 118 -6.12 3.39 20.36
C LEU A 118 -6.05 4.39 19.18
N TRP A 119 -6.58 5.60 19.35
CA TRP A 119 -6.58 6.65 18.32
C TRP A 119 -5.38 7.59 18.38
N LEU A 120 -4.64 7.59 19.49
CA LEU A 120 -3.52 8.50 19.71
C LEU A 120 -2.44 8.35 18.63
N ARG A 121 -1.96 7.12 18.42
CA ARG A 121 -0.89 6.85 17.44
C ARG A 121 -1.33 7.13 16.00
N PRO A 122 -2.49 6.64 15.51
CA PRO A 122 -2.96 6.96 14.16
C PRO A 122 -3.11 8.47 13.89
N LEU A 123 -3.62 9.23 14.85
CA LEU A 123 -3.75 10.69 14.72
C LEU A 123 -2.39 11.38 14.68
N ALA A 124 -1.44 10.93 15.50
CA ALA A 124 -0.07 11.44 15.46
C ALA A 124 0.62 11.13 14.12
N GLU A 125 0.51 9.89 13.62
CA GLU A 125 1.02 9.46 12.32
C GLU A 125 0.41 10.33 11.19
N LEU A 126 -0.91 10.55 11.21
CA LEU A 126 -1.60 11.44 10.27
C LEU A 126 -1.08 12.89 10.33
N ASN A 127 -0.97 13.47 11.53
CA ASN A 127 -0.57 14.87 11.67
C ASN A 127 0.88 15.12 11.26
N LEU A 128 1.77 14.15 11.49
CA LEU A 128 3.13 14.18 10.93
C LEU A 128 3.11 14.14 9.40
N TRP A 129 2.17 13.38 8.82
CA TRP A 129 1.99 13.35 7.38
C TRP A 129 1.50 14.68 6.81
N LEU A 130 0.47 15.27 7.41
CA LEU A 130 -0.06 16.57 7.01
C LEU A 130 1.00 17.66 7.14
N LYS A 131 1.79 17.66 8.22
CA LYS A 131 2.93 18.57 8.39
C LYS A 131 3.93 18.47 7.23
N LYS A 132 4.28 17.26 6.78
CA LYS A 132 5.18 17.07 5.62
C LYS A 132 4.58 17.59 4.31
N ARG A 133 3.24 17.65 4.20
CA ARG A 133 2.52 18.23 3.05
C ARG A 133 2.34 19.75 3.16
N GLY A 134 2.79 20.37 4.25
CA GLY A 134 2.52 21.78 4.53
C GLY A 134 1.05 22.06 4.86
N GLU A 135 0.30 21.04 5.30
CA GLU A 135 -1.12 21.13 5.63
C GLU A 135 -1.34 21.18 7.16
N PRO A 136 -2.39 21.86 7.63
CA PRO A 136 -2.72 21.89 9.06
C PRO A 136 -3.12 20.49 9.55
N GLY A 137 -2.62 20.14 10.74
CA GLY A 137 -2.98 18.88 11.41
C GLY A 137 -4.43 18.85 11.89
N TRP A 138 -4.97 17.65 12.00
CA TRP A 138 -6.29 17.43 12.57
C TRP A 138 -6.35 17.82 14.05
N GLN A 139 -7.45 18.44 14.43
CA GLN A 139 -7.73 18.82 15.80
C GLN A 139 -8.49 17.71 16.54
N CYS A 140 -8.18 17.53 17.82
CA CYS A 140 -9.02 16.75 18.73
C CYS A 140 -10.00 17.71 19.40
N VAL A 141 -11.29 17.50 19.19
CA VAL A 141 -12.36 18.36 19.72
C VAL A 141 -12.99 17.66 20.92
N ALA A 142 -13.28 18.42 21.97
CA ALA A 142 -13.97 17.88 23.14
C ALA A 142 -15.35 17.34 22.72
N VAL A 143 -15.69 16.16 23.21
CA VAL A 143 -17.05 15.62 23.09
C VAL A 143 -17.94 16.45 24.00
N SER A 144 -18.63 17.47 23.48
CA SER A 144 -19.66 18.12 24.29
C SER A 144 -20.79 17.12 24.51
N PRO A 145 -21.08 16.67 25.75
CA PRO A 145 -22.34 16.02 26.02
C PRO A 145 -23.41 17.08 25.74
N ALA A 146 -24.34 16.83 24.81
CA ALA A 146 -25.45 17.75 24.59
C ALA A 146 -26.16 17.95 25.93
N ALA A 147 -26.09 19.18 26.45
CA ALA A 147 -26.77 19.54 27.68
C ALA A 147 -28.29 19.45 27.44
N GLY A 148 -28.97 18.58 28.20
CA GLY A 148 -30.39 18.77 28.51
C GLY A 148 -31.46 18.30 27.52
N GLU A 149 -31.16 17.50 26.48
CA GLU A 149 -32.22 17.03 25.57
C GLU A 149 -32.71 15.60 25.88
N SER A 150 -34.02 15.52 26.16
CA SER A 150 -34.80 14.36 26.59
C SER A 150 -34.37 12.99 26.03
N LYS A 151 -34.33 12.01 26.95
CA LYS A 151 -33.91 10.60 26.79
C LYS A 151 -34.58 9.77 25.67
N ARG A 152 -35.41 10.36 24.79
CA ARG A 152 -36.11 9.66 23.68
C ARG A 152 -35.62 10.02 22.27
N ARG A 153 -34.72 11.01 22.11
CA ARG A 153 -34.05 11.34 20.82
C ARG A 153 -32.65 10.68 20.68
N LEU A 154 -32.32 9.76 21.59
CA LEU A 154 -30.98 9.17 21.83
C LEU A 154 -30.56 8.00 20.90
N LEU A 155 -31.19 7.79 19.73
CA LEU A 155 -30.89 6.61 18.89
C LEU A 155 -30.13 6.89 17.61
N ARG A 156 -29.82 8.15 17.28
CA ARG A 156 -28.94 8.48 16.15
C ARG A 156 -27.95 9.56 16.59
N PRO A 157 -26.63 9.29 16.58
CA PRO A 157 -25.67 10.37 16.65
C PRO A 157 -25.96 11.30 15.48
N ASP A 158 -26.12 12.60 15.74
CA ASP A 158 -26.28 13.61 14.70
C ASP A 158 -25.04 13.59 13.79
N GLY A 159 -25.17 12.96 12.62
CA GLY A 159 -24.07 12.81 11.67
C GLY A 159 -24.40 11.81 10.56
N GLU A 160 -23.71 11.95 9.44
CA GLU A 160 -23.81 11.04 8.31
C GLU A 160 -22.92 9.81 8.56
N ARG A 161 -23.45 8.62 8.29
CA ARG A 161 -22.69 7.37 8.36
C ARG A 161 -22.16 7.03 6.97
N ALA A 162 -20.84 7.02 6.83
CA ALA A 162 -20.18 6.76 5.55
C ALA A 162 -18.97 5.83 5.69
N ARG A 163 -18.46 5.38 4.54
CA ARG A 163 -17.22 4.61 4.40
C ARG A 163 -16.35 5.30 3.39
N VAL A 164 -15.05 5.27 3.62
CA VAL A 164 -14.06 5.73 2.64
C VAL A 164 -13.66 4.58 1.72
N ALA A 165 -13.54 4.87 0.42
CA ALA A 165 -12.96 3.92 -0.52
C ALA A 165 -11.47 3.69 -0.19
N HIS A 166 -11.00 2.46 -0.31
CA HIS A 166 -9.67 2.03 0.15
C HIS A 166 -8.85 1.29 -0.91
N ASP A 167 -9.33 1.23 -2.15
CA ASP A 167 -8.62 0.55 -3.23
C ASP A 167 -7.25 1.20 -3.49
N VAL A 168 -6.43 0.51 -4.28
CA VAL A 168 -5.06 0.94 -4.57
C VAL A 168 -5.01 2.31 -5.27
N ALA A 169 -5.94 2.59 -6.18
CA ALA A 169 -5.94 3.86 -6.92
C ALA A 169 -6.27 5.01 -5.98
N THR A 170 -7.28 4.84 -5.14
CA THR A 170 -7.69 5.82 -4.13
C THR A 170 -6.57 6.15 -3.14
N ARG A 171 -5.87 5.15 -2.60
CA ARG A 171 -4.72 5.38 -1.69
C ARG A 171 -3.54 6.07 -2.35
N ARG A 172 -3.32 5.86 -3.65
CA ARG A 172 -2.31 6.62 -4.41
C ARG A 172 -2.72 8.07 -4.57
N ALA A 173 -3.96 8.32 -4.98
CA ALA A 173 -4.48 9.66 -5.19
C ALA A 173 -4.44 10.50 -3.90
N ALA A 174 -4.67 9.87 -2.74
CA ALA A 174 -4.58 10.55 -1.44
C ALA A 174 -3.14 10.95 -1.03
N GLY A 175 -2.12 10.61 -1.82
CA GLY A 175 -0.75 11.07 -1.62
C GLY A 175 0.22 9.99 -1.12
N ALA A 176 0.03 8.73 -1.60
CA ALA A 176 0.97 7.61 -1.47
C ALA A 176 1.81 7.65 -0.17
N PHE A 177 1.14 7.70 0.98
CA PHE A 177 1.67 7.72 2.35
C PHE A 177 3.16 8.08 2.47
N LEU A 178 3.48 9.33 2.11
CA LEU A 178 4.77 9.99 2.30
C LEU A 178 5.93 9.03 2.38
N SER A 179 6.25 8.45 1.22
CA SER A 179 7.30 7.46 1.04
C SER A 179 8.47 7.73 1.98
N ALA A 180 8.55 6.86 3.00
CA ALA A 180 9.71 6.71 3.83
C ALA A 180 10.63 5.65 3.24
N TYR A 181 10.55 5.38 1.92
CA TYR A 181 11.26 4.28 1.27
C TYR A 181 12.09 4.77 0.10
N ALA A 182 13.37 4.44 0.12
CA ALA A 182 14.28 4.58 -1.01
C ALA A 182 14.34 3.25 -1.79
N VAL A 183 14.36 3.35 -3.12
CA VAL A 183 14.60 2.22 -4.01
C VAL A 183 16.01 2.37 -4.59
N MET A 184 16.88 1.43 -4.27
CA MET A 184 18.24 1.36 -4.80
C MET A 184 18.31 0.32 -5.92
N LEU A 185 18.78 0.74 -7.08
CA LEU A 185 18.99 -0.13 -8.24
C LEU A 185 20.47 -0.25 -8.53
N ASP A 186 20.99 -1.46 -8.43
CA ASP A 186 22.37 -1.79 -8.76
C ASP A 186 22.53 -2.00 -10.27
N THR A 187 23.09 -1.01 -10.95
CA THR A 187 23.30 -1.04 -12.41
C THR A 187 24.34 -2.06 -12.84
N THR A 188 25.27 -2.46 -11.95
CA THR A 188 26.31 -3.46 -12.27
C THR A 188 25.74 -4.87 -12.36
N ARG A 189 24.65 -5.16 -11.61
CA ARG A 189 23.97 -6.45 -11.61
C ARG A 189 22.71 -6.48 -12.46
N CYS A 190 22.07 -5.34 -12.69
CA CYS A 190 20.76 -5.28 -13.33
C CYS A 190 20.80 -5.63 -14.82
N LEU A 191 19.99 -6.63 -15.20
CA LEU A 191 19.88 -7.12 -16.58
C LEU A 191 18.98 -6.29 -17.50
N LEU A 192 18.42 -5.19 -17.02
CA LEU A 192 17.43 -4.38 -17.77
C LEU A 192 16.20 -5.16 -18.30
N CYS A 193 15.85 -6.29 -17.66
CA CYS A 193 14.72 -7.15 -18.05
C CYS A 193 13.32 -6.53 -17.79
N GLY A 194 13.25 -5.42 -17.04
CA GLY A 194 12.01 -4.69 -16.75
C GLY A 194 11.04 -5.39 -15.78
N ALA A 195 11.38 -6.56 -15.22
CA ALA A 195 10.48 -7.32 -14.35
C ALA A 195 10.05 -6.52 -13.11
N CYS A 196 10.98 -5.79 -12.49
CA CYS A 196 10.69 -4.93 -11.34
C CYS A 196 9.74 -3.78 -11.68
N GLY A 197 9.85 -3.19 -12.87
CA GLY A 197 8.93 -2.15 -13.34
C GLY A 197 7.51 -2.70 -13.52
N ARG A 198 7.37 -3.87 -14.16
CA ARG A 198 6.06 -4.54 -14.34
C ARG A 198 5.42 -4.97 -13.02
N ALA A 199 6.23 -5.42 -12.05
CA ALA A 199 5.74 -5.81 -10.73
C ALA A 199 5.39 -4.61 -9.84
N CYS A 200 5.96 -3.42 -10.10
CA CYS A 200 5.75 -2.23 -9.30
C CYS A 200 4.37 -1.64 -9.58
N ALA A 201 3.36 -2.16 -8.88
CA ALA A 201 1.99 -1.67 -9.03
C ALA A 201 1.93 -0.15 -8.86
N SER A 202 2.65 0.39 -7.87
CA SER A 202 2.64 1.83 -7.54
C SER A 202 3.29 2.73 -8.58
N GLY A 203 3.93 2.15 -9.60
CA GLY A 203 4.57 2.89 -10.67
C GLY A 203 5.80 3.67 -10.22
N ALA A 204 6.42 3.30 -9.10
CA ALA A 204 7.65 3.89 -8.60
C ALA A 204 8.89 3.53 -9.43
N ILE A 205 8.84 2.45 -10.23
CA ILE A 205 9.89 2.07 -11.18
C ILE A 205 9.27 1.99 -12.57
N ARG A 206 9.77 2.75 -13.53
CA ARG A 206 9.31 2.76 -14.93
C ARG A 206 10.48 2.63 -15.87
N PHE A 207 10.39 1.70 -16.81
CA PHE A 207 11.37 1.50 -17.87
C PHE A 207 10.89 2.21 -19.13
N GLY A 208 11.71 3.09 -19.69
CA GLY A 208 11.52 3.67 -21.01
C GLY A 208 12.62 3.24 -21.98
N GLU A 209 12.57 3.78 -23.20
CA GLU A 209 13.55 3.48 -24.24
C GLU A 209 14.93 4.11 -23.97
N GLN A 210 14.95 5.30 -23.39
CA GLN A 210 16.18 6.08 -23.16
C GLN A 210 16.57 6.19 -21.68
N ALA A 211 15.71 5.75 -20.77
CA ALA A 211 15.97 5.88 -19.34
C ALA A 211 15.12 4.93 -18.49
N VAL A 212 15.62 4.62 -17.29
CA VAL A 212 14.82 4.08 -16.19
C VAL A 212 14.51 5.23 -15.23
N ALA A 213 13.22 5.45 -14.97
CA ALA A 213 12.75 6.42 -13.99
C ALA A 213 12.40 5.69 -12.68
N ILE A 214 12.96 6.18 -11.58
CA ILE A 214 12.63 5.73 -10.22
C ILE A 214 12.08 6.94 -9.47
N ASP A 215 10.76 6.94 -9.23
CA ASP A 215 10.09 7.95 -8.43
C ASP A 215 9.58 7.30 -7.14
N THR A 216 10.36 7.47 -6.08
CA THR A 216 10.06 6.84 -4.81
C THR A 216 8.95 7.56 -4.06
N LYS A 217 8.47 8.74 -4.50
CA LYS A 217 7.29 9.40 -3.91
C LYS A 217 6.04 8.51 -3.94
N CYS A 218 5.95 7.64 -4.95
CA CYS A 218 4.87 6.67 -5.10
C CYS A 218 5.21 5.30 -4.48
N CYS A 219 6.37 5.12 -3.86
CA CYS A 219 6.77 3.85 -3.26
C CYS A 219 6.08 3.63 -1.91
N ASN A 220 5.46 2.47 -1.75
CA ASN A 220 4.84 2.05 -0.49
C ASN A 220 5.64 0.97 0.24
N GLY A 221 6.85 0.66 -0.24
CA GLY A 221 7.73 -0.34 0.36
C GLY A 221 7.27 -1.80 0.22
N CYS A 222 6.37 -2.13 -0.73
CA CYS A 222 5.79 -3.49 -0.83
C CYS A 222 6.81 -4.62 -1.07
N GLY A 223 8.00 -4.32 -1.60
CA GLY A 223 9.06 -5.32 -1.83
C GLY A 223 8.94 -6.12 -3.12
N ASP A 224 7.87 -5.92 -3.91
CA ASP A 224 7.60 -6.73 -5.11
C ASP A 224 8.73 -6.63 -6.15
N CYS A 225 9.30 -5.45 -6.32
CA CYS A 225 10.41 -5.22 -7.25
C CYS A 225 11.69 -5.96 -6.85
N ALA A 226 11.97 -6.08 -5.55
CA ALA A 226 13.09 -6.86 -5.04
C ALA A 226 12.80 -8.38 -5.17
N ALA A 227 11.58 -8.80 -4.84
CA ALA A 227 11.17 -10.21 -4.89
C ALA A 227 11.17 -10.79 -6.31
N VAL A 228 10.82 -10.00 -7.33
CA VAL A 228 10.81 -10.45 -8.73
C VAL A 228 12.19 -10.39 -9.39
N CYS A 229 13.18 -9.73 -8.79
CA CYS A 229 14.48 -9.53 -9.42
C CYS A 229 15.29 -10.84 -9.44
N PRO A 230 15.62 -11.42 -10.62
CA PRO A 230 16.34 -12.69 -10.68
C PRO A 230 17.80 -12.57 -10.19
N VAL A 231 18.34 -11.35 -10.19
CA VAL A 231 19.74 -11.04 -9.89
C VAL A 231 19.91 -10.21 -8.61
N ASN A 232 18.83 -10.04 -7.85
CA ASN A 232 18.81 -9.26 -6.60
C ASN A 232 19.40 -7.83 -6.74
N ALA A 233 19.20 -7.20 -7.90
CA ALA A 233 19.72 -5.86 -8.20
C ALA A 233 18.86 -4.72 -7.62
N VAL A 234 17.69 -5.03 -7.03
CA VAL A 234 16.80 -4.02 -6.44
C VAL A 234 16.76 -4.20 -4.93
N ASN A 235 16.99 -3.13 -4.18
CA ASN A 235 16.83 -3.09 -2.73
C ASN A 235 15.87 -1.96 -2.33
N ILE A 236 15.08 -2.18 -1.28
CA ILE A 236 14.22 -1.16 -0.69
C ILE A 236 14.68 -0.93 0.75
N ALA A 237 14.98 0.32 1.08
CA ALA A 237 15.35 0.73 2.43
C ALA A 237 14.43 1.85 2.91
N LYS A 238 14.44 2.14 4.21
CA LYS A 238 13.85 3.38 4.69
C LYS A 238 14.72 4.56 4.23
N GLY A 239 14.11 5.63 3.74
CA GLY A 239 14.82 6.79 3.23
C GLY A 239 13.88 7.90 2.78
N GLU A 240 14.47 9.01 2.36
CA GLU A 240 13.72 10.15 1.84
C GLU A 240 13.19 9.88 0.42
N ALA A 241 12.03 10.45 0.13
CA ALA A 241 11.45 10.39 -1.20
C ALA A 241 12.33 11.16 -2.21
N SER A 242 12.61 10.52 -3.33
CA SER A 242 13.52 10.97 -4.38
C SER A 242 12.98 10.60 -5.75
N SER A 243 13.36 11.39 -6.75
CA SER A 243 13.05 11.10 -8.15
C SER A 243 14.37 11.09 -8.92
N VAL A 244 14.71 9.95 -9.51
CA VAL A 244 15.95 9.72 -10.23
C VAL A 244 15.62 9.21 -11.62
N ARG A 245 16.33 9.72 -12.62
CA ARG A 245 16.27 9.25 -14.00
C ARG A 245 17.66 8.77 -14.41
N ILE A 246 17.79 7.47 -14.68
CA ILE A 246 19.05 6.84 -15.08
C ILE A 246 19.02 6.64 -16.59
N THR A 247 19.95 7.25 -17.30
CA THR A 247 20.04 7.17 -18.77
C THR A 247 20.40 5.75 -19.22
N LEU A 248 19.79 5.32 -20.32
CA LEU A 248 20.11 4.07 -21.01
C LEU A 248 20.74 4.40 -22.37
N TYR A 249 21.66 3.54 -22.78
CA TYR A 249 22.25 3.58 -24.12
C TYR A 249 21.80 2.35 -24.90
N HIS A 250 21.98 2.39 -26.21
CA HIS A 250 21.66 1.28 -27.11
C HIS A 250 22.95 0.72 -27.69
N ALA A 251 23.04 -0.61 -27.76
CA ALA A 251 24.17 -1.33 -28.31
C ALA A 251 23.69 -2.57 -29.07
N ARG A 252 24.55 -3.14 -29.92
CA ARG A 252 24.36 -4.48 -30.51
C ARG A 252 25.41 -5.42 -29.94
N CYS A 253 24.98 -6.61 -29.53
CA CYS A 253 25.88 -7.60 -28.95
C CYS A 253 26.84 -8.16 -30.01
N GLU A 254 28.15 -8.10 -29.78
CA GLU A 254 29.17 -8.67 -30.68
C GLU A 254 29.09 -10.21 -30.79
N ARG A 255 28.44 -10.90 -29.84
CA ARG A 255 28.30 -12.37 -29.84
C ARG A 255 27.03 -12.86 -30.53
N CYS A 256 25.87 -12.28 -30.22
CA CYS A 256 24.59 -12.74 -30.79
C CYS A 256 24.00 -11.81 -31.85
N GLY A 257 24.51 -10.58 -32.01
CA GLY A 257 24.01 -9.57 -32.97
C GLY A 257 22.75 -8.80 -32.52
N GLU A 258 22.09 -9.25 -31.45
CA GLU A 258 20.84 -8.65 -30.98
C GLU A 258 21.04 -7.23 -30.43
N PRO A 259 20.12 -6.28 -30.73
CA PRO A 259 20.11 -4.97 -30.11
C PRO A 259 19.67 -5.09 -28.65
N TRP A 260 20.28 -4.30 -27.78
CA TRP A 260 19.95 -4.29 -26.37
C TRP A 260 20.22 -2.92 -25.74
N ARG A 261 19.59 -2.66 -24.59
CA ARG A 261 19.79 -1.46 -23.79
C ARG A 261 20.87 -1.71 -22.75
N THR A 262 21.77 -0.75 -22.55
CA THR A 262 22.91 -0.84 -21.63
C THR A 262 22.96 0.33 -20.64
N TRP A 263 23.60 0.12 -19.50
CA TRP A 263 23.82 1.14 -18.47
C TRP A 263 24.98 2.07 -18.81
N HIS A 264 26.02 1.54 -19.46
CA HIS A 264 27.20 2.31 -19.85
C HIS A 264 27.39 2.32 -21.37
N PRO A 265 27.87 3.45 -21.94
CA PRO A 265 28.22 3.50 -23.34
C PRO A 265 29.39 2.56 -23.63
N GLY A 266 29.37 1.93 -24.81
CA GLY A 266 30.47 1.06 -25.26
C GLY A 266 30.45 -0.38 -24.74
N GLU A 267 29.40 -0.82 -24.03
CA GLU A 267 29.25 -2.23 -23.67
C GLU A 267 29.00 -3.10 -24.91
N LYS A 268 29.88 -4.10 -25.10
CA LYS A 268 29.97 -4.90 -26.33
C LYS A 268 29.17 -6.20 -26.32
N VAL A 269 28.96 -6.79 -25.14
CA VAL A 269 28.34 -8.12 -25.00
C VAL A 269 27.13 -7.99 -24.09
N CYS A 270 25.96 -8.46 -24.54
CA CYS A 270 24.73 -8.35 -23.76
C CYS A 270 24.75 -9.26 -22.52
N PRO A 271 23.93 -8.97 -21.48
CA PRO A 271 23.94 -9.71 -20.23
C PRO A 271 23.60 -11.20 -20.37
N VAL A 272 22.88 -11.59 -21.42
CA VAL A 272 22.60 -12.99 -21.75
C VAL A 272 23.88 -13.69 -22.22
N CYS A 273 24.57 -13.12 -23.21
CA CYS A 273 25.80 -13.68 -23.77
C CYS A 273 27.01 -13.58 -22.83
N GLN A 274 26.98 -12.71 -21.81
CA GLN A 274 27.97 -12.70 -20.73
C GLN A 274 27.81 -13.91 -19.80
N ARG A 275 26.59 -14.42 -19.64
CA ARG A 275 26.25 -15.50 -18.69
C ARG A 275 26.24 -16.88 -19.31
N HIS A 276 26.10 -16.97 -20.63
CA HIS A 276 26.14 -18.22 -21.37
C HIS A 276 27.39 -18.28 -22.24
N GLY A 277 28.17 -19.36 -22.09
CA GLY A 277 29.38 -19.60 -22.88
C GLY A 277 29.13 -20.07 -24.32
N PHE A 278 27.87 -20.27 -24.71
CA PHE A 278 27.50 -20.81 -26.03
C PHE A 278 26.56 -19.87 -26.79
N SER A 279 26.81 -19.76 -28.09
CA SER A 279 25.95 -19.06 -29.05
C SER A 279 24.60 -19.77 -29.10
N MET A 280 23.54 -19.15 -28.59
CA MET A 280 22.15 -19.65 -28.66
C MET A 280 21.52 -19.39 -30.04
N ARG A 281 22.32 -19.32 -31.12
CA ARG A 281 21.78 -19.39 -32.49
C ARG A 281 21.55 -20.85 -32.83
N GLY A 282 20.38 -21.37 -32.46
CA GLY A 282 19.77 -22.47 -33.19
C GLY A 282 19.50 -22.01 -34.62
N GLY A 283 19.88 -22.83 -35.59
CA GLY A 283 19.68 -22.60 -37.01
C GLY A 283 18.23 -22.71 -37.46
#